data_AF-K9FTM1-F1
#
_entry.id   AF-K9FTM1-F1
#
_cell.length_a   1.000
_cell.length_b   1.000
_cell.length_c   1.000
_cell.angle_alpha   90.00
_cell.angle_beta   90.00
_cell.angle_gamma   90.00
#
_symmetry.space_group_name_H-M   'P 1'
#
loop_
_entity.id
_entity.type
_entity.pdbx_description
1 polymer ?
#
loop_
_entity_poly.entity_id
_entity_poly.type
_entity_poly.pdbx_seq_one_letter_code
_entity_poly.pdbx_strand_id
1 'polypeptide(L)' 'MFRATSSRMAGFVFRENRVPYYQRLFQNHDGKRQWWKTSRSGYVMYPYLISVYGLGAATTYAMCRMVLGHKTWY' A
#
# COMPACT_ATOMS: atom_id res chain seq x y z
N MET A 1 -34.27 11.38 22.08
CA MET A 1 -32.99 11.13 22.76
C MET A 1 -32.74 9.63 22.79
N PHE A 2 -31.81 9.11 21.98
CA PHE A 2 -31.42 7.69 22.04
C PHE A 2 -30.13 7.56 22.84
N ARG A 3 -30.21 6.91 24.01
CA ARG A 3 -29.09 6.70 24.94
C ARG A 3 -28.11 5.68 24.35
N ALA A 4 -26.84 6.05 24.19
CA ALA A 4 -25.83 5.19 23.59
C ALA A 4 -25.27 4.19 24.60
N THR A 5 -25.47 2.90 24.33
CA THR A 5 -24.83 1.78 25.05
C THR A 5 -23.40 1.57 24.53
N SER A 6 -22.48 1.25 25.43
CA SER A 6 -21.02 1.13 25.25
C SER A 6 -20.55 0.13 24.16
N SER A 7 -21.46 -0.66 23.60
CA SER A 7 -21.19 -1.67 22.56
C SER A 7 -21.11 -1.11 21.12
N ARG A 8 -21.29 0.21 20.93
CA ARG A 8 -21.25 0.88 19.61
C ARG A 8 -19.87 1.40 19.18
N MET A 9 -18.83 1.21 20.00
CA MET A 9 -17.44 1.59 19.69
C MET A 9 -16.81 0.76 18.55
N ALA A 10 -17.46 -0.34 18.12
CA ALA A 10 -17.05 -1.14 16.98
C ALA A 10 -17.58 -0.57 15.64
N GLY A 11 -17.08 0.61 15.27
CA GLY A 11 -16.69 1.01 13.91
C GLY A 11 -17.67 1.09 12.73
N PHE A 12 -18.86 0.48 12.76
CA PHE A 12 -19.74 0.39 11.57
C PHE A 12 -21.09 1.09 11.71
N VAL A 13 -21.61 1.26 12.92
CA VAL A 13 -23.01 1.69 13.13
C VAL A 13 -23.17 3.22 13.06
N PHE A 14 -22.08 4.00 13.12
CA PHE A 14 -22.11 5.48 13.02
C PHE A 14 -20.96 6.08 12.19
N ARG A 15 -20.37 5.31 11.27
CA ARG A 15 -19.30 5.84 10.42
C ARG A 15 -19.91 6.70 9.31
N GLU A 16 -19.44 7.93 9.18
CA GLU A 16 -19.78 8.78 8.05
C GLU A 16 -19.49 8.08 6.71
N ASN A 17 -20.41 8.19 5.77
CA ASN A 17 -20.26 7.62 4.44
C ASN A 17 -19.24 8.42 3.61
N ARG A 18 -18.01 7.91 3.50
CA ARG A 18 -16.94 8.51 2.69
C ARG A 18 -16.90 8.00 1.24
N VAL A 19 -17.86 7.19 0.80
CA VAL A 19 -17.88 6.65 -0.58
C VAL A 19 -17.91 7.76 -1.62
N PRO A 20 -18.78 8.80 -1.54
CA PRO A 20 -18.78 9.89 -2.52
C PRO A 20 -17.47 10.66 -2.55
N TYR A 21 -16.80 10.80 -1.40
CA TYR A 21 -15.47 11.42 -1.32
C TYR A 21 -14.43 10.64 -2.12
N TYR A 22 -14.36 9.32 -1.91
CA TYR A 22 -13.41 8.49 -2.64
C TYR A 22 -13.75 8.36 -4.13
N GLN A 23 -15.04 8.31 -4.48
CA GLN A 23 -15.47 8.34 -5.89
C GLN A 23 -14.92 9.58 -6.59
N ARG A 24 -15.11 10.79 -6.02
CA ARG A 24 -14.54 12.02 -6.58
C ARG A 24 -13.02 11.99 -6.64
N LEU A 25 -12.35 11.49 -5.60
CA LEU A 25 -10.88 11.41 -5.55
C LEU A 25 -10.31 10.52 -6.66
N PHE A 26 -10.88 9.33 -6.85
CA PHE A 26 -10.36 8.34 -7.81
C PHE A 26 -10.83 8.59 -9.24
N GLN A 27 -12.01 9.18 -9.43
CA GLN A 27 -12.53 9.55 -10.75
C GLN A 27 -11.97 10.89 -11.27
N ASN A 28 -11.26 11.65 -10.43
CA ASN A 28 -10.60 12.88 -10.87
C ASN A 28 -9.53 12.58 -11.95
N HIS A 29 -9.52 13.32 -13.05
CA HIS A 29 -8.57 13.16 -14.16
C HIS A 29 -7.28 13.98 -13.92
N ASP A 30 -6.60 13.73 -12.80
CA ASP A 30 -5.36 14.41 -12.39
C ASP A 30 -4.07 13.79 -12.97
N GLY A 31 -4.20 12.78 -13.85
CA GLY A 31 -3.07 12.05 -14.46
C GLY A 31 -2.29 11.14 -13.49
N LYS A 32 -2.67 11.05 -12.22
CA LYS A 32 -2.00 10.19 -11.23
C LYS A 32 -2.46 8.75 -11.38
N ARG A 33 -1.52 7.81 -11.20
CA ARG A 33 -1.85 6.38 -11.13
C ARG A 33 -2.74 6.12 -9.92
N GLN A 34 -3.66 5.16 -10.07
CA GLN A 34 -4.66 4.82 -9.05
C GLN A 34 -4.06 4.59 -7.65
N TRP A 35 -2.91 3.91 -7.58
CA TRP A 35 -2.25 3.59 -6.32
C TRP A 35 -1.54 4.78 -5.65
N TRP A 36 -1.41 5.94 -6.32
CA TRP A 36 -0.80 7.18 -5.81
C TRP A 36 -1.82 8.29 -5.44
N LYS A 37 -3.13 7.99 -5.48
CA LYS A 37 -4.20 8.98 -5.34
C LYS A 37 -4.44 9.49 -3.92
N THR A 38 -4.14 8.70 -2.89
CA THR A 38 -4.46 9.05 -1.51
C THR A 38 -3.24 9.62 -0.78
N SER A 39 -3.43 10.49 0.21
CA SER A 39 -2.32 11.01 1.04
C SER A 39 -1.48 9.90 1.71
N ARG A 40 -2.12 8.77 2.03
CA ARG A 40 -1.47 7.58 2.61
C ARG A 40 -0.73 6.72 1.58
N SER A 41 -0.95 6.94 0.29
CA SER A 41 -0.37 6.12 -0.77
C SER A 41 1.16 6.09 -0.67
N GLY A 42 1.81 7.22 -0.42
CA GLY A 42 3.28 7.26 -0.30
C GLY A 42 3.81 6.41 0.85
N TYR A 43 3.19 6.48 2.03
CA TYR A 43 3.60 5.69 3.19
C TYR A 43 3.52 4.18 2.97
N VAL A 44 2.64 3.73 2.07
CA VAL A 44 2.51 2.30 1.72
C VAL A 44 3.36 1.93 0.51
N MET A 45 3.39 2.80 -0.51
CA MET A 45 4.07 2.53 -1.78
C MET A 45 5.58 2.61 -1.66
N TYR A 46 6.15 3.55 -0.91
CA TYR A 46 7.60 3.63 -0.76
C TYR A 46 8.24 2.36 -0.17
N PRO A 47 7.80 1.84 1.00
CA PRO A 47 8.38 0.61 1.53
C PRO A 47 8.13 -0.57 0.60
N TYR A 48 6.94 -0.68 0.00
CA TYR A 48 6.65 -1.74 -0.97
C TYR A 48 7.61 -1.72 -2.17
N LEU A 49 7.80 -0.56 -2.80
CA LEU A 49 8.67 -0.42 -3.96
C LEU A 49 10.14 -0.70 -3.61
N ILE A 50 10.62 -0.20 -2.46
CA ILE A 50 11.98 -0.47 -1.98
C ILE A 50 12.18 -1.97 -1.79
N SER A 51 11.22 -2.66 -1.15
CA SER A 51 11.33 -4.11 -0.95
C SER A 51 11.32 -4.87 -2.26
N VAL A 52 10.42 -4.55 -3.19
CA VAL A 52 10.31 -5.25 -4.48
C VAL A 52 11.57 -5.06 -5.32
N TYR A 53 12.03 -3.82 -5.50
CA TYR A 53 13.22 -3.55 -6.30
C TYR A 53 14.49 -4.03 -5.62
N GLY A 54 14.60 -3.87 -4.29
CA GLY A 54 15.74 -4.34 -3.51
C GLY A 54 15.87 -5.87 -3.56
N LEU A 55 14.77 -6.59 -3.35
CA LEU A 55 14.76 -8.05 -3.44
C LEU A 55 15.01 -8.51 -4.87
N GLY A 56 14.40 -7.87 -5.88
CA GLY A 56 14.64 -8.21 -7.29
C GLY A 56 16.10 -8.06 -7.69
N ALA A 57 16.78 -6.99 -7.24
CA ALA A 57 18.20 -6.81 -7.47
C ALA A 57 19.04 -7.86 -6.72
N ALA A 58 18.72 -8.13 -5.45
CA ALA A 58 19.44 -9.10 -4.63
C ALA A 58 19.33 -10.54 -5.19
N THR A 59 18.15 -10.97 -5.63
CA THR A 59 17.95 -12.30 -6.20
C THR A 59 18.60 -12.41 -7.57
N THR A 60 18.56 -11.37 -8.39
CA THR A 60 19.26 -11.35 -9.68
C THR A 60 20.78 -11.45 -9.48
N TYR A 61 21.35 -10.71 -8.52
CA TYR A 61 22.76 -10.84 -8.14
C TYR A 61 23.09 -12.27 -7.69
N ALA A 62 22.32 -12.84 -6.77
CA ALA A 62 22.53 -14.20 -6.29
C ALA A 62 22.45 -15.24 -7.42
N MET A 63 21.51 -15.07 -8.36
CA MET A 63 21.39 -15.92 -9.55
C MET A 63 22.65 -15.84 -10.43
N CYS A 64 23.13 -14.63 -10.75
CA CYS A 64 24.37 -14.45 -11.52
C CYS A 64 25.56 -15.12 -10.82
N ARG A 65 25.67 -14.96 -9.49
CA ARG A 65 26.70 -15.60 -8.68
C ARG A 65 26.62 -17.12 -8.73
N MET A 66 25.42 -17.70 -8.66
CA MET A 66 25.22 -19.15 -8.77
C MET A 66 25.62 -19.70 -10.14
N VAL A 67 25.33 -18.96 -11.22
CA VAL A 67 25.77 -19.33 -12.58
C VAL A 67 27.29 -19.36 -12.68
N LEU A 68 27.98 -18.43 -11.99
CA LEU A 68 29.43 -18.38 -11.91
C LEU A 68 30.04 -19.35 -10.86
N GLY A 69 29.22 -20.20 -10.23
CA GLY A 69 29.67 -21.22 -9.27
C GLY A 69 29.80 -20.76 -7.82
N HIS A 70 29.58 -19.48 -7.52
CA HIS A 70 29.60 -18.96 -6.14
C HIS A 70 28.31 -19.35 -5.41
N LYS A 71 28.44 -19.91 -4.20
CA LYS A 71 27.31 -20.40 -3.39
C LYS A 71 26.88 -19.44 -2.28
N THR A 72 27.68 -18.41 -2.02
CA THR A 72 27.49 -17.40 -0.97
C THR A 72 27.35 -16.01 -1.57
N TRP A 73 26.96 -15.06 -0.72
CA TRP A 73 26.82 -13.65 -1.09
C TRP A 73 28.14 -12.98 -1.48
N TYR A 74 29.24 -13.42 -0.85
CA TYR A 74 30.62 -13.00 -1.09
C TYR A 74 31.40 -14.07 -1.85
#